data_AF-A0A5M7BJR8-F1
#
_entry.id   AF-A0A5M7BJR8-F1
#
_cell.length_a   1.000
_cell.length_b   1.000
_cell.length_c   1.000
_cell.angle_alpha   90.00
_cell.angle_beta   90.00
_cell.angle_gamma   90.00
#
_symmetry.space_group_name_H-M   'P 1'
#
loop_
_entity.id
_entity.type
_entity.pdbx_description
1 polymer ?
#
loop_
_entity_poly.entity_id
_entity_poly.type
_entity_poly.pdbx_seq_one_letter_code
_entity_poly.pdbx_strand_id
1 'polypeptide(L)'
;MNLHDLLLAREQDGKPIRVGVIGAGRFGTMFLAQVRATPGVHVAAVADIDLDRAHRALKLVDWPQEAVATDLADALSSDRTAVLPEASPLFTPDIDVVVEATGNPIAGTSHALKAIETGQHIVMVTVEADALLGPALARRAADRGLVYSLAYGDQPALIMELVDWARTSGFQVVCAGKGAKYLEHYHEMNPDNVWENWEFSKELTDSGQLNPYMHTAFRDGTKAAIEMAAVANAAGLVPSDDGLTFTPGDVEEIATICRPRESGGVLAHEGSVDVMSSVTRDGDWIPHNTQEGVFVVVKATNDYVSGCFAEYPWHPDPTKQYAALYRPYHYVGLELGITIANAVLRGVPTGAPKGFFGDVVATAKKDLKAGDELDGEGGYTVWGKLISARASVERGALPIALAHHVKLRRDIPKGAVLTRDDVELDDSFAQVLELRAEAEQLLARD
;
A
#
# COMPACT_ATOMS: atom_id res chain seq x y z
N MET A 1 -3.91 23.85 -4.76
CA MET A 1 -3.76 22.75 -5.75
C MET A 1 -4.28 23.23 -7.11
N ASN A 2 -3.60 22.92 -8.22
CA ASN A 2 -3.99 23.31 -9.60
C ASN A 2 -4.03 22.14 -10.62
N LEU A 3 -4.09 20.88 -10.17
CA LEU A 3 -3.97 19.71 -11.06
C LEU A 3 -5.05 19.68 -12.15
N HIS A 4 -6.30 19.99 -11.79
CA HIS A 4 -7.42 20.02 -12.72
C HIS A 4 -7.21 21.03 -13.86
N ASP A 5 -6.70 22.23 -13.54
CA ASP A 5 -6.41 23.25 -14.57
C ASP A 5 -5.30 22.82 -15.52
N LEU A 6 -4.28 22.11 -15.00
CA LEU A 6 -3.19 21.56 -15.82
C LEU A 6 -3.68 20.42 -16.73
N LEU A 7 -4.62 19.60 -16.25
CA LEU A 7 -5.24 18.52 -17.03
C LEU A 7 -6.10 19.08 -18.17
N LEU A 8 -6.89 20.12 -17.90
CA LEU A 8 -7.64 20.84 -18.94
C LEU A 8 -6.72 21.42 -20.00
N ALA A 9 -5.57 21.99 -19.61
CA ALA A 9 -4.59 22.49 -20.56
C ALA A 9 -4.01 21.39 -21.45
N ARG A 10 -3.69 20.20 -20.89
CA ARG A 10 -3.24 19.04 -21.68
C ARG A 10 -4.27 18.57 -22.70
N GLU A 11 -5.54 18.56 -22.31
CA GLU A 11 -6.64 18.21 -23.21
C GLU A 11 -6.76 19.20 -24.38
N GLN A 12 -6.74 20.51 -24.07
CA GLN A 12 -6.81 21.57 -25.07
C GLN A 12 -5.63 21.52 -26.06
N ASP A 13 -4.45 21.14 -25.59
CA ASP A 13 -3.23 20.98 -26.39
C ASP A 13 -3.22 19.69 -27.23
N GLY A 14 -4.20 18.79 -27.08
CA GLY A 14 -4.23 17.49 -27.74
C GLY A 14 -3.07 16.58 -27.34
N LYS A 15 -2.59 16.71 -26.09
CA LYS A 15 -1.44 15.95 -25.55
C LYS A 15 -1.83 15.28 -24.23
N PRO A 16 -2.80 14.35 -24.25
CA PRO A 16 -3.24 13.69 -23.03
C PRO A 16 -2.08 12.91 -22.39
N ILE A 17 -2.16 12.73 -21.08
CA ILE A 17 -1.29 11.81 -20.36
C ILE A 17 -1.65 10.39 -20.79
N ARG A 18 -0.70 9.66 -21.37
CA ARG A 18 -0.88 8.28 -21.81
C ARG A 18 -0.54 7.31 -20.70
N VAL A 19 -1.54 6.52 -20.33
CA VAL A 19 -1.47 5.58 -19.20
C VAL A 19 -1.51 4.14 -19.71
N GLY A 20 -0.55 3.33 -19.28
CA GLY A 20 -0.62 1.87 -19.38
C GLY A 20 -1.05 1.27 -18.04
N VAL A 21 -2.12 0.48 -18.02
CA VAL A 21 -2.59 -0.20 -16.80
C VAL A 21 -2.22 -1.67 -16.88
N ILE A 22 -1.53 -2.19 -15.87
CA ILE A 22 -1.20 -3.61 -15.75
C ILE A 22 -2.01 -4.21 -14.60
N GLY A 23 -2.95 -5.10 -14.93
CA GLY A 23 -3.88 -5.72 -13.99
C GLY A 23 -5.26 -5.04 -14.00
N ALA A 24 -6.27 -5.79 -14.44
CA ALA A 24 -7.67 -5.38 -14.45
C ALA A 24 -8.46 -5.95 -13.25
N GLY A 25 -7.80 -6.06 -12.09
CA GLY A 25 -8.44 -6.42 -10.82
C GLY A 25 -9.34 -5.31 -10.29
N ARG A 26 -9.76 -5.41 -9.02
CA ARG A 26 -10.69 -4.44 -8.39
C ARG A 26 -10.18 -3.00 -8.47
N PHE A 27 -8.92 -2.76 -8.09
CA PHE A 27 -8.34 -1.41 -8.11
C PHE A 27 -8.28 -0.82 -9.52
N GLY A 28 -7.72 -1.58 -10.48
CA GLY A 28 -7.66 -1.17 -11.89
C GLY A 28 -9.04 -0.90 -12.47
N THR A 29 -10.03 -1.74 -12.17
CA THR A 29 -11.41 -1.56 -12.59
C THR A 29 -12.03 -0.28 -12.02
N MET A 30 -11.80 0.03 -10.74
CA MET A 30 -12.27 1.30 -10.14
C MET A 30 -11.64 2.51 -10.83
N PHE A 31 -10.34 2.46 -11.12
CA PHE A 31 -9.68 3.52 -11.89
C PHE A 31 -10.30 3.68 -13.29
N LEU A 32 -10.50 2.58 -14.03
CA LEU A 32 -11.14 2.60 -15.34
C LEU A 32 -12.56 3.16 -15.29
N ALA A 33 -13.32 2.90 -14.23
CA ALA A 33 -14.64 3.49 -14.02
C ALA A 33 -14.62 5.02 -13.91
N GLN A 34 -13.55 5.60 -13.36
CA GLN A 34 -13.47 7.04 -13.10
C GLN A 34 -12.71 7.82 -14.19
N VAL A 35 -11.68 7.21 -14.80
CA VAL A 35 -10.68 7.93 -15.62
C VAL A 35 -11.28 8.64 -16.83
N ARG A 36 -12.35 8.11 -17.44
CA ARG A 36 -13.01 8.74 -18.61
C ARG A 36 -13.64 10.10 -18.30
N ALA A 37 -13.90 10.40 -17.03
CA ALA A 37 -14.37 11.70 -16.57
C ALA A 37 -13.22 12.67 -16.26
N THR A 38 -11.95 12.24 -16.39
CA THR A 38 -10.77 13.06 -16.11
C THR A 38 -10.24 13.64 -17.43
N PRO A 39 -10.27 14.97 -17.63
CA PRO A 39 -9.80 15.58 -18.86
C PRO A 39 -8.30 15.35 -19.05
N GLY A 40 -7.87 15.24 -20.30
CA GLY A 40 -6.43 15.18 -20.63
C GLY A 40 -5.72 13.90 -20.15
N VAL A 41 -6.46 12.82 -19.89
CA VAL A 41 -5.90 11.50 -19.58
C VAL A 41 -6.43 10.47 -20.58
N HIS A 42 -5.53 9.69 -21.15
CA HIS A 42 -5.82 8.62 -22.10
C HIS A 42 -5.26 7.30 -21.57
N VAL A 43 -6.16 6.33 -21.32
CA VAL A 43 -5.73 4.96 -21.06
C VAL A 43 -5.43 4.30 -22.40
N ALA A 44 -4.15 4.26 -22.77
CA ALA A 44 -3.73 3.71 -24.06
C ALA A 44 -3.89 2.19 -24.10
N ALA A 45 -3.65 1.50 -22.99
CA ALA A 45 -3.87 0.06 -22.93
C ALA A 45 -4.07 -0.47 -21.51
N VAL A 46 -4.82 -1.57 -21.43
CA VAL A 46 -4.99 -2.41 -20.25
C VAL A 46 -4.37 -3.78 -20.55
N ALA A 47 -3.30 -4.12 -19.85
CA ALA A 47 -2.64 -5.42 -19.94
C ALA A 47 -3.09 -6.32 -18.80
N ASP A 48 -3.53 -7.53 -19.12
CA ASP A 48 -3.88 -8.54 -18.13
C ASP A 48 -3.59 -9.94 -18.70
N ILE A 49 -2.97 -10.81 -17.88
CA ILE A 49 -2.70 -12.21 -18.23
C ILE A 49 -3.99 -13.02 -18.45
N ASP A 50 -5.11 -12.55 -17.89
CA ASP A 50 -6.46 -13.05 -18.12
C ASP A 50 -7.22 -12.00 -18.95
N LEU A 51 -7.21 -12.19 -20.28
CA LEU A 51 -7.90 -11.31 -21.21
C LEU A 51 -9.40 -11.22 -20.94
N ASP A 52 -10.03 -12.33 -20.55
CA ASP A 52 -11.46 -12.33 -20.25
C ASP A 52 -11.75 -11.46 -19.02
N ARG A 53 -10.86 -11.44 -18.03
CA ARG A 53 -10.95 -10.51 -16.89
C ARG A 53 -10.87 -9.06 -17.35
N ALA A 54 -9.93 -8.69 -18.21
CA ALA A 54 -9.83 -7.32 -18.73
C ALA A 54 -11.09 -6.91 -19.50
N HIS A 55 -11.62 -7.77 -20.38
CA HIS A 55 -12.86 -7.51 -21.09
C HIS A 55 -14.08 -7.40 -20.15
N ARG A 56 -14.17 -8.26 -19.12
CA ARG A 56 -15.22 -8.17 -18.10
C ARG A 56 -15.12 -6.86 -17.32
N ALA A 57 -13.91 -6.42 -16.95
CA ALA A 57 -13.69 -5.16 -16.25
C ALA A 57 -14.16 -3.97 -17.09
N LEU A 58 -13.76 -3.89 -18.37
CA LEU A 58 -14.22 -2.86 -19.29
C LEU A 58 -15.75 -2.87 -19.46
N LYS A 59 -16.35 -4.05 -19.59
CA LYS A 59 -17.81 -4.18 -19.66
C LYS A 59 -18.51 -3.72 -18.38
N LEU A 60 -17.95 -4.04 -17.21
CA LEU A 60 -18.54 -3.70 -15.90
C LEU A 60 -18.62 -2.18 -15.68
N VAL A 61 -17.69 -1.43 -16.25
CA VAL A 61 -17.61 0.03 -16.12
C VAL A 61 -18.22 0.78 -17.32
N ASP A 62 -19.03 0.09 -18.12
CA ASP A 62 -19.67 0.62 -19.32
C ASP A 62 -18.67 1.27 -20.28
N TRP A 63 -17.48 0.66 -20.45
CA TRP A 63 -16.48 1.14 -21.40
C TRP A 63 -17.03 1.02 -22.83
N PRO A 64 -17.05 2.10 -23.64
CA PRO A 64 -17.67 2.07 -24.95
C PRO A 64 -16.93 1.13 -25.90
N GLN A 65 -17.69 0.34 -26.67
CA GLN A 65 -17.10 -0.62 -27.59
C GLN A 65 -16.30 0.07 -28.70
N GLU A 66 -16.77 1.23 -29.16
CA GLU A 66 -16.08 2.09 -30.11
C GLU A 66 -14.79 2.68 -29.54
N ALA A 67 -14.58 2.67 -28.22
CA ALA A 67 -13.35 3.13 -27.57
C ALA A 67 -12.29 2.02 -27.40
N VAL A 68 -12.53 0.79 -27.87
CA VAL A 68 -11.57 -0.33 -27.78
C VAL A 68 -10.76 -0.49 -29.07
N ALA A 69 -9.45 -0.29 -28.98
CA ALA A 69 -8.49 -0.43 -30.08
C ALA A 69 -8.14 -1.89 -30.39
N THR A 70 -7.61 -2.16 -31.58
CA THR A 70 -7.14 -3.51 -31.96
C THR A 70 -5.80 -3.88 -31.33
N ASP A 71 -4.91 -2.90 -31.21
CA ASP A 71 -3.58 -3.04 -30.63
C ASP A 71 -3.09 -1.68 -30.11
N LEU A 72 -1.90 -1.65 -29.52
CA LEU A 72 -1.34 -0.44 -28.94
C LEU A 72 -1.07 0.65 -29.98
N ALA A 73 -0.70 0.30 -31.22
CA ALA A 73 -0.45 1.29 -32.25
C ALA A 73 -1.75 1.99 -32.69
N ASP A 74 -2.84 1.22 -32.87
CA ASP A 74 -4.19 1.77 -33.08
C ASP A 74 -4.58 2.69 -31.92
N ALA A 75 -4.42 2.23 -30.67
CA ALA A 75 -4.74 3.01 -29.47
C ALA A 75 -4.03 4.36 -29.41
N LEU A 76 -2.71 4.38 -29.65
CA LEU A 76 -1.90 5.61 -29.61
C LEU A 76 -2.22 6.60 -30.73
N SER A 77 -2.80 6.12 -31.84
CA SER A 77 -3.15 6.93 -33.01
C SER A 77 -4.59 7.45 -33.02
N SER A 78 -5.47 6.87 -32.19
CA SER A 78 -6.92 7.10 -32.23
C SER A 78 -7.54 7.48 -30.88
N ASP A 79 -6.73 7.67 -29.83
CA ASP A 79 -7.18 7.91 -28.45
C ASP A 79 -8.14 6.82 -27.90
N ARG A 80 -8.01 5.60 -28.43
CA ARG A 80 -8.73 4.39 -28.01
C ARG A 80 -7.88 3.56 -27.06
N THR A 81 -8.44 2.51 -26.46
CA THR A 81 -7.75 1.66 -25.47
C THR A 81 -7.56 0.24 -25.98
N ALA A 82 -6.32 -0.24 -26.05
CA ALA A 82 -6.05 -1.64 -26.38
C ALA A 82 -6.19 -2.55 -25.14
N VAL A 83 -6.59 -3.80 -25.36
CA VAL A 83 -6.54 -4.85 -24.35
C VAL A 83 -5.45 -5.83 -24.74
N LEU A 84 -4.46 -6.04 -23.85
CA LEU A 84 -3.25 -6.79 -24.14
C LEU A 84 -3.13 -8.03 -23.24
N PRO A 85 -2.64 -9.17 -23.75
CA PRO A 85 -2.47 -10.40 -22.95
C PRO A 85 -1.23 -10.36 -22.04
N GLU A 86 -0.36 -9.36 -22.22
CA GLU A 86 0.87 -9.21 -21.46
C GLU A 86 1.28 -7.73 -21.39
N ALA A 87 2.09 -7.38 -20.38
CA ALA A 87 2.52 -6.01 -20.15
C ALA A 87 3.63 -5.54 -21.10
N SER A 88 4.32 -6.45 -21.78
CA SER A 88 5.53 -6.12 -22.56
C SER A 88 5.36 -4.97 -23.58
N PRO A 89 4.22 -4.83 -24.30
CA PRO A 89 4.05 -3.72 -25.24
C PRO A 89 3.88 -2.35 -24.56
N LEU A 90 3.49 -2.31 -23.28
CA LEU A 90 3.34 -1.05 -22.53
C LEU A 90 4.69 -0.38 -22.23
N PHE A 91 5.81 -1.12 -22.30
CA PHE A 91 7.13 -0.58 -21.99
C PHE A 91 7.74 0.13 -23.21
N THR A 92 7.28 1.35 -23.46
CA THR A 92 7.66 2.20 -24.59
C THR A 92 7.68 3.67 -24.17
N PRO A 93 8.54 4.52 -24.75
CA PRO A 93 8.53 5.97 -24.50
C PRO A 93 7.22 6.68 -24.90
N ASP A 94 6.34 6.03 -25.66
CA ASP A 94 5.04 6.59 -26.04
C ASP A 94 3.98 6.57 -24.91
N ILE A 95 4.28 5.90 -23.79
CA ILE A 95 3.42 5.83 -22.60
C ILE A 95 4.09 6.63 -21.48
N ASP A 96 3.43 7.66 -20.94
CA ASP A 96 4.01 8.53 -19.91
C ASP A 96 4.15 7.83 -18.56
N VAL A 97 3.19 6.97 -18.20
CA VAL A 97 3.09 6.35 -16.89
C VAL A 97 2.50 4.94 -16.94
N VAL A 98 3.10 4.04 -16.18
CA VAL A 98 2.60 2.68 -15.93
C VAL A 98 1.95 2.61 -14.56
N VAL A 99 0.70 2.17 -14.52
CA VAL A 99 -0.02 1.80 -13.30
C VAL A 99 0.13 0.29 -13.12
N GLU A 100 0.89 -0.12 -12.11
CA GLU A 100 1.12 -1.53 -11.78
C GLU A 100 0.17 -1.96 -10.68
N ALA A 101 -0.85 -2.75 -11.02
CA ALA A 101 -1.98 -3.11 -10.15
C ALA A 101 -2.28 -4.62 -10.18
N THR A 102 -1.24 -5.45 -10.32
CA THR A 102 -1.39 -6.91 -10.35
C THR A 102 -1.63 -7.52 -8.97
N GLY A 103 -1.20 -6.86 -7.89
CA GLY A 103 -1.18 -7.43 -6.55
C GLY A 103 -0.14 -8.54 -6.38
N ASN A 104 0.80 -8.68 -7.33
CA ASN A 104 1.87 -9.67 -7.24
C ASN A 104 3.24 -8.97 -7.11
N PRO A 105 3.94 -9.11 -5.96
CA PRO A 105 5.16 -8.35 -5.70
C PRO A 105 6.30 -8.66 -6.67
N ILE A 106 6.42 -9.92 -7.13
CA ILE A 106 7.48 -10.36 -8.05
C ILE A 106 7.22 -9.79 -9.45
N ALA A 107 6.00 -9.92 -9.96
CA ALA A 107 5.61 -9.36 -11.26
C ALA A 107 5.69 -7.83 -11.24
N GLY A 108 5.18 -7.18 -10.18
CA GLY A 108 5.22 -5.73 -10.02
C GLY A 108 6.64 -5.18 -9.99
N THR A 109 7.57 -5.90 -9.37
CA THR A 109 9.01 -5.57 -9.43
C THR A 109 9.55 -5.61 -10.85
N SER A 110 9.28 -6.69 -11.59
CA SER A 110 9.69 -6.81 -12.99
C SER A 110 9.09 -5.73 -13.88
N HIS A 111 7.82 -5.36 -13.67
CA HIS A 111 7.16 -4.29 -14.41
C HIS A 111 7.77 -2.93 -14.11
N ALA A 112 8.03 -2.62 -12.83
CA ALA A 112 8.64 -1.36 -12.43
C ALA A 112 10.03 -1.19 -13.03
N LEU A 113 10.88 -2.23 -12.98
CA LEU A 113 12.21 -2.20 -13.60
C LEU A 113 12.13 -1.92 -15.10
N LYS A 114 11.25 -2.61 -15.82
CA LYS A 114 11.07 -2.39 -17.27
C LYS A 114 10.61 -0.97 -17.57
N ALA A 115 9.64 -0.45 -16.82
CA ALA A 115 9.16 0.94 -16.97
C ALA A 115 10.27 1.97 -16.72
N ILE A 116 11.12 1.75 -15.70
CA ILE A 116 12.30 2.58 -15.42
C ILE A 116 13.31 2.50 -16.58
N GLU A 117 13.51 1.30 -17.13
CA GLU A 117 14.43 1.07 -18.24
C GLU A 117 14.01 1.82 -19.50
N THR A 118 12.71 1.91 -19.77
CA THR A 118 12.11 2.53 -20.96
C THR A 118 11.71 4.00 -20.78
N GLY A 119 11.89 4.57 -19.59
CA GLY A 119 11.75 6.01 -19.36
C GLY A 119 10.36 6.47 -18.90
N GLN A 120 9.61 5.61 -18.23
CA GLN A 120 8.21 5.85 -17.87
C GLN A 120 8.07 6.05 -16.36
N HIS A 121 7.13 6.88 -15.94
CA HIS A 121 6.78 6.98 -14.52
C HIS A 121 6.04 5.72 -14.04
N ILE A 122 6.08 5.46 -12.73
CA ILE A 122 5.48 4.28 -12.12
C ILE A 122 4.53 4.71 -11.01
N VAL A 123 3.30 4.24 -11.09
CA VAL A 123 2.35 4.24 -9.98
C VAL A 123 2.21 2.80 -9.50
N MET A 124 2.79 2.52 -8.34
CA MET A 124 2.80 1.20 -7.72
C MET A 124 1.55 1.04 -6.85
N VAL A 125 0.53 0.36 -7.40
CA VAL A 125 -0.67 -0.03 -6.65
C VAL A 125 -0.42 -1.31 -5.87
N THR A 126 0.45 -2.20 -6.36
CA THR A 126 0.93 -3.38 -5.63
C THR A 126 1.85 -2.96 -4.49
N VAL A 127 1.26 -2.51 -3.39
CA VAL A 127 1.96 -2.03 -2.19
C VAL A 127 2.84 -3.11 -1.56
N GLU A 128 2.55 -4.40 -1.82
CA GLU A 128 3.38 -5.53 -1.44
C GLU A 128 4.78 -5.44 -2.08
N ALA A 129 4.86 -4.97 -3.34
CA ALA A 129 6.13 -4.73 -4.03
C ALA A 129 6.86 -3.52 -3.44
N ASP A 130 6.13 -2.45 -3.09
CA ASP A 130 6.70 -1.26 -2.44
C ASP A 130 7.26 -1.58 -1.05
N ALA A 131 6.49 -2.29 -0.21
CA ALA A 131 6.94 -2.69 1.11
C ALA A 131 8.18 -3.58 1.06
N LEU A 132 8.31 -4.44 0.03
CA LEU A 132 9.45 -5.34 -0.14
C LEU A 132 10.69 -4.62 -0.69
N LEU A 133 10.53 -3.85 -1.79
CA LEU A 133 11.63 -3.33 -2.64
C LEU A 133 11.50 -1.84 -3.02
N GLY A 134 10.45 -1.17 -2.57
CA GLY A 134 10.14 0.22 -2.88
C GLY A 134 11.34 1.18 -2.72
N PRO A 135 12.16 1.11 -1.63
CA PRO A 135 13.36 1.94 -1.51
C PRO A 135 14.34 1.81 -2.69
N ALA A 136 14.61 0.59 -3.16
CA ALA A 136 15.50 0.35 -4.29
C ALA A 136 14.87 0.81 -5.62
N LEU A 137 13.59 0.51 -5.84
CA LEU A 137 12.85 0.91 -7.04
C LEU A 137 12.74 2.44 -7.16
N ALA A 138 12.41 3.12 -6.06
CA ALA A 138 12.34 4.58 -6.00
C ALA A 138 13.69 5.24 -6.27
N ARG A 139 14.79 4.68 -5.72
CA ARG A 139 16.15 5.16 -6.01
C ARG A 139 16.47 5.01 -7.50
N ARG A 140 16.24 3.83 -8.10
CA ARG A 140 16.50 3.57 -9.52
C ARG A 140 15.68 4.46 -10.45
N ALA A 141 14.42 4.75 -10.11
CA ALA A 141 13.59 5.71 -10.84
C ALA A 141 14.15 7.13 -10.74
N ALA A 142 14.52 7.58 -9.54
CA ALA A 142 15.07 8.90 -9.29
C ALA A 142 16.39 9.15 -10.04
N ASP A 143 17.27 8.14 -10.11
CA ASP A 143 18.54 8.21 -10.86
C ASP A 143 18.33 8.45 -12.37
N ARG A 144 17.13 8.19 -12.88
CA ARG A 144 16.71 8.47 -14.27
C ARG A 144 15.79 9.68 -14.40
N GLY A 145 15.53 10.42 -13.32
CA GLY A 145 14.60 11.55 -13.32
C GLY A 145 13.13 11.14 -13.48
N LEU A 146 12.79 9.90 -13.14
CA LEU A 146 11.43 9.37 -13.22
C LEU A 146 10.75 9.39 -11.85
N VAL A 147 9.43 9.58 -11.84
CA VAL A 147 8.61 9.46 -10.64
C VAL A 147 8.23 8.00 -10.41
N TYR A 148 8.59 7.47 -9.24
CA TYR A 148 8.00 6.28 -8.64
C TYR A 148 7.09 6.73 -7.50
N SER A 149 5.84 6.26 -7.47
CA SER A 149 4.87 6.71 -6.48
C SER A 149 3.96 5.59 -5.99
N LEU A 150 3.61 5.64 -4.72
CA LEU A 150 2.42 5.00 -4.15
C LEU A 150 1.15 5.52 -4.84
N ALA A 151 0.09 4.73 -4.79
CA ALA A 151 -1.18 5.02 -5.44
C ALA A 151 -2.13 5.84 -4.55
N TYR A 152 -2.30 7.13 -4.84
CA TYR A 152 -3.29 7.98 -4.18
C TYR A 152 -4.70 7.39 -4.27
N GLY A 153 -5.41 7.40 -3.14
CA GLY A 153 -6.67 6.68 -2.93
C GLY A 153 -6.49 5.40 -2.11
N ASP A 154 -5.30 4.80 -2.12
CA ASP A 154 -4.89 3.79 -1.13
C ASP A 154 -4.36 4.47 0.14
N GLN A 155 -4.51 3.85 1.31
CA GLN A 155 -4.20 4.51 2.59
C GLN A 155 -2.76 5.03 2.68
N PRO A 156 -1.70 4.33 2.23
CA PRO A 156 -0.33 4.82 2.35
C PRO A 156 -0.10 6.20 1.71
N ALA A 157 -0.60 6.40 0.50
CA ALA A 157 -0.45 7.69 -0.20
C ALA A 157 -1.29 8.80 0.45
N LEU A 158 -2.46 8.48 1.01
CA LEU A 158 -3.27 9.46 1.74
C LEU A 158 -2.63 9.85 3.08
N ILE A 159 -1.98 8.90 3.76
CA ILE A 159 -1.19 9.19 4.95
C ILE A 159 -0.02 10.11 4.59
N MET A 160 0.62 9.90 3.44
CA MET A 160 1.69 10.78 2.98
C MET A 160 1.23 12.22 2.74
N GLU A 161 -0.01 12.44 2.28
CA GLU A 161 -0.60 13.79 2.22
C GLU A 161 -0.70 14.42 3.62
N LEU A 162 -1.18 13.69 4.63
CA LEU A 162 -1.29 14.20 6.00
C LEU A 162 0.10 14.45 6.62
N VAL A 163 1.07 13.58 6.36
CA VAL A 163 2.46 13.75 6.81
C VAL A 163 3.11 14.98 6.16
N ASP A 164 2.89 15.18 4.86
CA ASP A 164 3.40 16.34 4.12
C ASP A 164 2.76 17.64 4.64
N TRP A 165 1.45 17.65 4.87
CA TRP A 165 0.75 18.76 5.51
C TRP A 165 1.35 19.09 6.88
N ALA A 166 1.53 18.08 7.74
CA ALA A 166 2.03 18.27 9.10
C ALA A 166 3.43 18.91 9.09
N ARG A 167 4.34 18.35 8.30
CA ARG A 167 5.73 18.83 8.20
C ARG A 167 5.83 20.20 7.52
N THR A 168 5.04 20.44 6.48
CA THR A 168 4.98 21.75 5.81
C THR A 168 4.44 22.83 6.75
N SER A 169 3.53 22.48 7.65
CA SER A 169 3.01 23.36 8.70
C SER A 169 3.96 23.56 9.88
N GLY A 170 5.11 22.86 9.90
CA GLY A 170 6.11 22.95 10.98
C GLY A 170 5.81 22.07 12.19
N PHE A 171 4.88 21.12 12.09
CA PHE A 171 4.61 20.16 13.16
C PHE A 171 5.59 18.98 13.14
N GLN A 172 5.90 18.47 14.33
CA GLN A 172 6.56 17.18 14.50
C GLN A 172 5.51 16.06 14.37
N VAL A 173 5.73 15.12 13.45
CA VAL A 173 4.92 13.91 13.31
C VAL A 173 5.30 12.91 14.40
N VAL A 174 4.32 12.53 15.22
CA VAL A 174 4.46 11.57 16.33
C VAL A 174 4.05 10.19 15.89
N CYS A 175 2.92 10.09 15.19
CA CYS A 175 2.40 8.85 14.63
C CYS A 175 1.73 9.15 13.29
N ALA A 176 1.85 8.24 12.34
CA ALA A 176 1.02 8.22 11.14
C ALA A 176 0.36 6.85 11.01
N GLY A 177 -0.90 6.78 10.63
CA GLY A 177 -1.63 5.52 10.74
C GLY A 177 -2.97 5.48 10.03
N LYS A 178 -3.64 4.35 10.19
CA LYS A 178 -5.00 4.08 9.69
C LYS A 178 -5.85 3.36 10.73
N GLY A 179 -7.14 3.24 10.45
CA GLY A 179 -7.96 2.23 11.13
C GLY A 179 -8.05 0.91 10.38
N ALA A 180 -8.43 -0.13 11.10
CA ALA A 180 -8.82 -1.42 10.54
C ALA A 180 -9.75 -2.13 11.53
N LYS A 181 -10.64 -3.01 11.07
CA LYS A 181 -11.29 -3.99 11.97
C LYS A 181 -10.31 -5.11 12.25
N TYR A 182 -9.93 -5.26 13.52
CA TYR A 182 -8.93 -6.23 13.95
C TYR A 182 -9.21 -6.77 15.35
N LEU A 183 -8.99 -8.08 15.52
CA LEU A 183 -8.89 -8.77 16.80
C LEU A 183 -7.64 -9.66 16.78
N GLU A 184 -7.01 -9.88 17.93
CA GLU A 184 -5.72 -10.60 18.02
C GLU A 184 -5.79 -12.01 17.41
N HIS A 185 -6.90 -12.73 17.63
CA HIS A 185 -7.10 -14.06 17.08
C HIS A 185 -7.26 -14.09 15.55
N TYR A 186 -7.40 -12.94 14.89
CA TYR A 186 -7.45 -12.88 13.42
C TYR A 186 -6.13 -13.31 12.77
N HIS A 187 -5.00 -13.26 13.49
CA HIS A 187 -3.75 -13.84 13.02
C HIS A 187 -3.87 -15.34 12.68
N GLU A 188 -4.87 -16.04 13.25
CA GLU A 188 -5.11 -17.46 13.02
C GLU A 188 -6.12 -17.73 11.88
N MET A 189 -6.70 -16.67 11.30
CA MET A 189 -7.59 -16.79 10.14
C MET A 189 -6.86 -17.39 8.95
N ASN A 190 -7.62 -18.08 8.12
CA ASN A 190 -7.15 -18.72 6.91
C ASN A 190 -8.30 -18.80 5.88
N PRO A 191 -8.00 -19.22 4.64
CA PRO A 191 -9.01 -19.26 3.58
C PRO A 191 -10.26 -20.10 3.88
N ASP A 192 -10.22 -21.06 4.81
CA ASP A 192 -11.38 -21.90 5.14
C ASP A 192 -12.38 -21.22 6.08
N ASN A 193 -11.91 -20.32 6.96
CA ASN A 193 -12.75 -19.67 7.99
C ASN A 193 -12.92 -18.17 7.81
N VAL A 194 -12.33 -17.59 6.75
CA VAL A 194 -12.32 -16.14 6.53
C VAL A 194 -13.72 -15.53 6.57
N TRP A 195 -14.72 -16.18 5.96
CA TRP A 195 -16.09 -15.65 5.84
C TRP A 195 -16.85 -15.56 7.16
N GLU A 196 -16.39 -16.19 8.24
CA GLU A 196 -16.97 -16.04 9.58
C GLU A 196 -16.73 -14.63 10.16
N ASN A 197 -15.77 -13.89 9.60
CA ASN A 197 -15.32 -12.58 10.09
C ASN A 197 -15.67 -11.42 9.14
N TRP A 198 -16.50 -11.71 8.13
CA TRP A 198 -16.98 -10.74 7.13
C TRP A 198 -18.50 -10.68 7.07
N GLU A 199 -19.01 -9.48 6.81
CA GLU A 199 -20.44 -9.19 6.73
C GLU A 199 -21.03 -9.47 5.32
N PHE A 200 -20.33 -10.25 4.49
CA PHE A 200 -20.77 -10.60 3.15
C PHE A 200 -21.93 -11.61 3.17
N SER A 201 -22.79 -11.54 2.16
CA SER A 201 -23.84 -12.55 2.00
C SER A 201 -23.23 -13.92 1.67
N LYS A 202 -23.93 -14.98 2.08
CA LYS A 202 -23.55 -16.36 1.70
C LYS A 202 -23.50 -16.54 0.19
N GLU A 203 -24.44 -15.93 -0.54
CA GLU A 203 -24.45 -15.96 -2.00
C GLU A 203 -23.16 -15.36 -2.61
N LEU A 204 -22.68 -14.23 -2.09
CA LEU A 204 -21.46 -13.59 -2.60
C LEU A 204 -20.19 -14.37 -2.24
N THR A 205 -20.14 -14.95 -1.05
CA THR A 205 -18.99 -15.78 -0.61
C THR A 205 -18.93 -17.11 -1.34
N ASP A 206 -20.08 -17.71 -1.69
CA ASP A 206 -20.17 -18.95 -2.47
C ASP A 206 -19.98 -18.73 -3.99
N SER A 207 -20.06 -17.49 -4.49
CA SER A 207 -20.01 -17.23 -5.93
C SER A 207 -18.61 -17.30 -6.56
N GLY A 208 -17.56 -17.44 -5.76
CA GLY A 208 -16.15 -17.39 -6.22
C GLY A 208 -15.69 -16.00 -6.71
N GLN A 209 -16.47 -14.95 -6.47
CA GLN A 209 -16.11 -13.58 -6.85
C GLN A 209 -15.12 -12.93 -5.87
N LEU A 210 -15.09 -13.43 -4.63
CA LEU A 210 -14.19 -12.97 -3.58
C LEU A 210 -13.00 -13.92 -3.47
N ASN A 211 -11.78 -13.37 -3.41
CA ASN A 211 -10.58 -14.16 -3.15
C ASN A 211 -10.40 -14.35 -1.63
N PRO A 212 -10.43 -15.59 -1.10
CA PRO A 212 -10.34 -15.84 0.34
C PRO A 212 -8.95 -15.53 0.93
N TYR A 213 -7.86 -15.67 0.17
CA TYR A 213 -6.51 -15.29 0.62
C TYR A 213 -6.43 -13.77 0.84
N MET A 214 -6.87 -13.00 -0.15
CA MET A 214 -6.90 -11.54 -0.08
C MET A 214 -7.73 -11.04 1.12
N HIS A 215 -8.92 -11.60 1.34
CA HIS A 215 -9.79 -11.19 2.44
C HIS A 215 -9.30 -11.67 3.81
N THR A 216 -8.51 -12.76 3.86
CA THR A 216 -7.81 -13.17 5.08
C THR A 216 -6.75 -12.15 5.43
N ALA A 217 -5.89 -11.76 4.48
CA ALA A 217 -4.82 -10.79 4.68
C ALA A 217 -5.30 -9.41 5.14
N PHE A 218 -6.51 -9.02 4.72
CA PHE A 218 -7.18 -7.79 5.15
C PHE A 218 -7.61 -7.80 6.63
N ARG A 219 -7.77 -8.98 7.25
CA ARG A 219 -8.24 -9.12 8.64
C ARG A 219 -7.15 -9.61 9.57
N ASP A 220 -6.25 -10.48 9.11
CA ASP A 220 -5.18 -11.08 9.92
C ASP A 220 -4.03 -10.11 10.24
N GLY A 221 -4.15 -8.84 9.87
CA GLY A 221 -3.16 -7.79 10.12
C GLY A 221 -2.06 -7.68 9.06
N THR A 222 -1.94 -8.64 8.14
CA THR A 222 -0.88 -8.64 7.11
C THR A 222 -0.97 -7.41 6.21
N LYS A 223 -2.15 -7.10 5.67
CA LYS A 223 -2.32 -5.92 4.80
C LYS A 223 -2.01 -4.61 5.53
N ALA A 224 -2.46 -4.50 6.77
CA ALA A 224 -2.18 -3.34 7.62
C ALA A 224 -0.66 -3.19 7.88
N ALA A 225 0.07 -4.29 8.11
CA ALA A 225 1.51 -4.27 8.24
C ALA A 225 2.21 -3.80 6.95
N ILE A 226 1.77 -4.28 5.79
CA ILE A 226 2.32 -3.92 4.47
C ILE A 226 2.11 -2.44 4.17
N GLU A 227 0.90 -1.93 4.37
CA GLU A 227 0.60 -0.51 4.19
C GLU A 227 1.39 0.38 5.15
N MET A 228 1.52 -0.02 6.42
CA MET A 228 2.32 0.75 7.39
C MET A 228 3.83 0.66 7.13
N ALA A 229 4.34 -0.43 6.53
CA ALA A 229 5.72 -0.48 6.05
C ALA A 229 5.96 0.55 4.91
N ALA A 230 5.04 0.63 3.95
CA ALA A 230 5.10 1.62 2.87
C ALA A 230 5.10 3.06 3.43
N VAL A 231 4.23 3.34 4.41
CA VAL A 231 4.20 4.63 5.13
C VAL A 231 5.53 4.88 5.87
N ALA A 232 6.02 3.91 6.63
CA ALA A 232 7.28 4.03 7.36
C ALA A 232 8.44 4.40 6.42
N ASN A 233 8.54 3.67 5.31
CA ASN A 233 9.59 3.86 4.30
C ASN A 233 9.47 5.21 3.57
N ALA A 234 8.25 5.69 3.29
CA ALA A 234 8.02 6.96 2.61
C ALA A 234 8.11 8.20 3.54
N ALA A 235 7.67 8.05 4.78
CA ALA A 235 7.67 9.12 5.78
C ALA A 235 8.98 9.19 6.57
N GLY A 236 9.82 8.15 6.55
CA GLY A 236 10.99 8.06 7.42
C GLY A 236 10.60 7.91 8.89
N LEU A 237 9.57 7.09 9.14
CA LEU A 237 9.08 6.74 10.47
C LEU A 237 9.55 5.32 10.79
N VAL A 238 9.86 5.05 12.06
CA VAL A 238 10.39 3.74 12.47
C VAL A 238 9.30 3.01 13.25
N PRO A 239 8.83 1.83 12.79
CA PRO A 239 7.88 1.04 13.54
C PRO A 239 8.53 0.33 14.74
N SER A 240 7.70 -0.10 15.69
CA SER A 240 8.11 -0.96 16.80
C SER A 240 8.62 -2.32 16.31
N ASP A 241 9.59 -2.90 17.02
CA ASP A 241 10.05 -4.28 16.80
C ASP A 241 9.05 -5.35 17.27
N ASP A 242 8.02 -4.94 18.02
CA ASP A 242 6.99 -5.82 18.57
C ASP A 242 5.75 -5.93 17.70
N GLY A 243 5.63 -5.15 16.62
CA GLY A 243 4.43 -5.09 15.78
C GLY A 243 3.57 -3.84 15.97
N LEU A 244 2.54 -3.74 15.14
CA LEU A 244 1.44 -2.79 15.29
C LEU A 244 0.59 -3.16 16.52
N THR A 245 0.03 -2.16 17.22
CA THR A 245 -0.70 -2.40 18.48
C THR A 245 -2.18 -2.73 18.26
N PHE A 246 -2.75 -2.27 17.15
CA PHE A 246 -4.19 -2.38 16.85
C PHE A 246 -5.04 -1.95 18.05
N THR A 247 -4.67 -0.85 18.69
CA THR A 247 -5.34 -0.42 19.91
C THR A 247 -6.73 0.12 19.55
N PRO A 248 -7.80 -0.39 20.19
CA PRO A 248 -9.16 0.07 19.93
C PRO A 248 -9.35 1.50 20.42
N GLY A 249 -10.07 2.32 19.65
CA GLY A 249 -10.46 3.66 20.09
C GLY A 249 -11.36 4.38 19.09
N ASP A 250 -12.05 5.39 19.59
CA ASP A 250 -12.83 6.34 18.80
C ASP A 250 -11.90 7.34 18.08
N VAL A 251 -12.39 8.01 17.03
CA VAL A 251 -11.66 9.07 16.32
C VAL A 251 -11.18 10.18 17.27
N GLU A 252 -11.93 10.48 18.33
CA GLU A 252 -11.54 11.48 19.33
C GLU A 252 -10.37 11.02 20.22
N GLU A 253 -10.04 9.73 20.22
CA GLU A 253 -8.99 9.14 21.06
C GLU A 253 -7.66 8.95 20.32
N ILE A 254 -7.60 9.26 19.01
CA ILE A 254 -6.39 9.07 18.17
C ILE A 254 -5.15 9.69 18.82
N ALA A 255 -5.21 10.97 19.22
CA ALA A 255 -4.08 11.66 19.83
C ALA A 255 -3.73 11.13 21.24
N THR A 256 -4.69 10.50 21.91
CA THR A 256 -4.50 9.90 23.24
C THR A 256 -3.80 8.55 23.16
N ILE A 257 -4.23 7.72 22.20
CA ILE A 257 -3.71 6.37 22.00
C ILE A 257 -2.35 6.41 21.30
N CYS A 258 -2.27 7.11 20.16
CA CYS A 258 -1.13 7.06 19.24
C CYS A 258 -0.02 8.05 19.62
N ARG A 259 0.46 7.95 20.87
CA ARG A 259 1.61 8.66 21.44
C ARG A 259 2.48 7.71 22.28
N PRO A 260 3.68 8.13 22.73
CA PRO A 260 4.57 7.26 23.51
C PRO A 260 3.95 6.76 24.82
N ARG A 261 4.39 5.58 25.25
CA ARG A 261 4.02 4.99 26.55
C ARG A 261 4.41 5.88 27.73
N GLU A 262 5.52 6.63 27.66
CA GLU A 262 5.86 7.60 28.72
C GLU A 262 4.84 8.74 28.87
N SER A 263 4.06 9.02 27.82
CA SER A 263 2.96 9.98 27.83
C SER A 263 1.60 9.30 28.09
N GLY A 264 1.56 8.00 28.32
CA GLY A 264 0.33 7.22 28.54
C GLY A 264 -0.38 6.75 27.28
N GLY A 265 0.29 6.78 26.12
CA GLY A 265 -0.19 6.13 24.89
C GLY A 265 0.39 4.72 24.72
N VAL A 266 0.37 4.19 23.50
CA VAL A 266 0.75 2.79 23.20
C VAL A 266 2.09 2.63 22.48
N LEU A 267 2.62 3.71 21.90
CA LEU A 267 3.81 3.65 21.05
C LEU A 267 5.09 3.43 21.85
N ALA A 268 6.05 2.72 21.24
CA ALA A 268 7.38 2.54 21.81
C ALA A 268 8.18 3.86 21.85
N HIS A 269 7.99 4.74 20.86
CA HIS A 269 8.62 6.04 20.74
C HIS A 269 7.81 6.95 19.79
N GLU A 270 8.14 8.26 19.75
CA GLU A 270 7.61 9.18 18.73
C GLU A 270 8.22 8.89 17.36
N GLY A 271 7.56 9.33 16.29
CA GLY A 271 8.03 9.08 14.92
C GLY A 271 7.79 7.64 14.46
N SER A 272 6.65 7.06 14.85
CA SER A 272 6.26 5.69 14.50
C SER A 272 5.07 5.66 13.55
N VAL A 273 4.74 4.46 13.08
CA VAL A 273 3.45 4.13 12.48
C VAL A 273 2.64 3.22 13.41
N ASP A 274 1.32 3.27 13.35
CA ASP A 274 0.45 2.34 14.06
C ASP A 274 -0.94 2.22 13.39
N VAL A 275 -1.74 1.25 13.83
CA VAL A 275 -3.11 1.04 13.39
C VAL A 275 -4.04 1.01 14.60
N MET A 276 -5.21 1.66 14.48
CA MET A 276 -6.27 1.58 15.50
C MET A 276 -7.32 0.56 15.11
N SER A 277 -7.78 -0.25 16.07
CA SER A 277 -8.87 -1.19 15.82
C SER A 277 -10.23 -0.50 15.85
N SER A 278 -11.11 -0.83 14.91
CA SER A 278 -12.48 -0.33 14.88
C SER A 278 -13.47 -1.07 15.77
N VAL A 279 -13.00 -2.13 16.43
CA VAL A 279 -13.78 -2.94 17.37
C VAL A 279 -13.08 -3.02 18.71
N THR A 280 -13.84 -3.12 19.80
CA THR A 280 -13.30 -3.41 21.13
C THR A 280 -12.59 -4.77 21.14
N ARG A 281 -11.82 -5.09 22.19
CA ARG A 281 -11.19 -6.41 22.31
C ARG A 281 -12.20 -7.56 22.42
N ASP A 282 -13.45 -7.26 22.81
CA ASP A 282 -14.56 -8.20 22.85
C ASP A 282 -15.28 -8.33 21.48
N GLY A 283 -14.95 -7.47 20.51
CA GLY A 283 -15.48 -7.52 19.15
C GLY A 283 -16.64 -6.56 18.86
N ASP A 284 -17.01 -5.70 19.81
CA ASP A 284 -18.08 -4.71 19.61
C ASP A 284 -17.63 -3.53 18.76
N TRP A 285 -18.50 -3.07 17.85
CA TRP A 285 -18.22 -1.88 17.03
C TRP A 285 -18.07 -0.62 17.88
N ILE A 286 -17.01 0.15 17.60
CA ILE A 286 -16.83 1.48 18.16
C ILE A 286 -17.59 2.50 17.29
N PRO A 287 -18.43 3.40 17.85
CA PRO A 287 -19.33 4.25 17.08
C PRO A 287 -18.67 5.13 16.01
N HIS A 288 -17.64 5.92 16.34
CA HIS A 288 -16.88 6.72 15.38
C HIS A 288 -15.48 6.14 15.19
N ASN A 289 -15.44 4.86 14.83
CA ASN A 289 -14.19 4.16 14.57
C ASN A 289 -13.45 4.70 13.34
N THR A 290 -12.18 4.30 13.23
CA THR A 290 -11.25 4.76 12.19
C THR A 290 -11.17 3.87 10.96
N GLN A 291 -11.99 2.81 10.84
CA GLN A 291 -11.76 1.70 9.89
C GLN A 291 -11.44 2.12 8.45
N GLU A 292 -12.17 3.11 7.94
CA GLU A 292 -12.07 3.54 6.55
C GLU A 292 -11.12 4.73 6.34
N GLY A 293 -10.52 5.23 7.42
CA GLY A 293 -9.78 6.48 7.42
C GLY A 293 -8.30 6.34 7.75
N VAL A 294 -7.62 7.48 7.66
CA VAL A 294 -6.19 7.66 7.91
C VAL A 294 -5.95 8.86 8.81
N PHE A 295 -4.88 8.84 9.60
CA PHE A 295 -4.57 9.92 10.54
C PHE A 295 -3.08 10.24 10.62
N VAL A 296 -2.79 11.44 11.11
CA VAL A 296 -1.48 11.84 11.61
C VAL A 296 -1.63 12.48 12.98
N VAL A 297 -0.80 12.09 13.95
CA VAL A 297 -0.67 12.72 15.27
C VAL A 297 0.52 13.65 15.25
N VAL A 298 0.32 14.87 15.72
CA VAL A 298 1.33 15.92 15.82
C VAL A 298 1.57 16.34 17.26
N LYS A 299 2.78 16.82 17.54
CA LYS A 299 3.17 17.37 18.84
C LYS A 299 3.20 18.89 18.82
N ALA A 300 2.74 19.51 19.90
CA ALA A 300 2.90 20.93 20.15
C ALA A 300 4.39 21.28 20.28
N THR A 301 4.82 22.36 19.64
CA THR A 301 6.23 22.80 19.64
C THR A 301 6.59 23.64 20.85
N ASN A 302 5.59 24.16 21.57
CA ASN A 302 5.72 24.95 22.80
C ASN A 302 4.36 25.05 23.52
N ASP A 303 4.35 25.65 24.71
CA ASP A 303 3.14 25.85 25.52
C ASP A 303 2.06 26.68 24.84
N TYR A 304 2.44 27.63 23.97
CA TYR A 304 1.46 28.42 23.22
C TYR A 304 0.70 27.55 22.21
N VAL A 305 1.41 26.70 21.44
CA VAL A 305 0.78 25.75 20.51
C VAL A 305 -0.06 24.71 21.25
N SER A 306 0.41 24.24 22.40
CA SER A 306 -0.38 23.35 23.27
C SER A 306 -1.66 24.03 23.77
N GLY A 307 -1.59 25.33 24.09
CA GLY A 307 -2.76 26.16 24.37
C GLY A 307 -3.74 26.19 23.19
N CYS A 308 -3.25 26.46 21.97
CA CYS A 308 -4.07 26.50 20.76
C CYS A 308 -4.81 25.18 20.50
N PHE A 309 -4.19 24.03 20.78
CA PHE A 309 -4.85 22.73 20.63
C PHE A 309 -6.12 22.59 21.49
N ALA A 310 -6.22 23.34 22.59
CA ALA A 310 -7.35 23.31 23.51
C ALA A 310 -8.33 24.51 23.35
N GLU A 311 -8.04 25.47 22.46
CA GLU A 311 -8.92 26.61 22.21
C GLU A 311 -10.15 26.25 21.38
N TYR A 312 -10.05 25.15 20.61
CA TYR A 312 -11.11 24.61 19.75
C TYR A 312 -11.39 23.15 20.10
N PRO A 313 -12.55 22.59 19.73
CA PRO A 313 -12.87 21.18 19.94
C PRO A 313 -12.12 20.29 18.93
N TRP A 314 -10.79 20.27 19.01
CA TRP A 314 -9.91 19.45 18.15
C TRP A 314 -9.59 18.08 18.76
N HIS A 315 -10.26 17.72 19.85
CA HIS A 315 -10.03 16.49 20.61
C HIS A 315 -8.54 16.23 20.84
N PRO A 316 -7.78 17.21 21.38
CA PRO A 316 -6.41 16.96 21.73
C PRO A 316 -6.36 15.93 22.86
N ASP A 317 -5.19 15.38 23.03
CA ASP A 317 -4.91 14.49 24.13
C ASP A 317 -5.10 15.19 25.50
N PRO A 318 -5.29 14.45 26.62
CA PRO A 318 -5.49 15.06 27.94
C PRO A 318 -4.40 16.06 28.39
N THR A 319 -3.18 15.91 27.90
CA THR A 319 -2.05 16.82 28.20
C THR A 319 -2.01 18.05 27.30
N LYS A 320 -2.82 18.06 26.22
CA LYS A 320 -2.87 19.07 25.17
C LYS A 320 -1.56 19.20 24.39
N GLN A 321 -0.66 18.23 24.51
CA GLN A 321 0.62 18.19 23.80
C GLN A 321 0.49 17.53 22.43
N TYR A 322 -0.55 16.71 22.24
CA TYR A 322 -0.78 15.96 21.02
C TYR A 322 -2.16 16.26 20.45
N ALA A 323 -2.24 16.41 19.14
CA ALA A 323 -3.48 16.55 18.39
C ALA A 323 -3.41 15.68 17.12
N ALA A 324 -4.57 15.31 16.58
CA ALA A 324 -4.64 14.48 15.38
C ALA A 324 -5.35 15.22 14.24
N LEU A 325 -4.89 15.00 13.02
CA LEU A 325 -5.68 15.26 11.82
C LEU A 325 -6.13 13.91 11.26
N TYR A 326 -7.43 13.76 11.03
CA TYR A 326 -8.06 12.54 10.53
C TYR A 326 -8.77 12.80 9.21
N ARG A 327 -8.56 11.90 8.25
CA ARG A 327 -9.34 11.82 7.02
C ARG A 327 -10.21 10.56 7.10
N PRO A 328 -11.55 10.68 7.03
CA PRO A 328 -12.45 9.57 7.35
C PRO A 328 -12.60 8.50 6.28
N TYR A 329 -12.23 8.80 5.04
CA TYR A 329 -12.49 7.91 3.90
C TYR A 329 -11.36 7.93 2.88
N HIS A 330 -11.24 6.83 2.16
CA HIS A 330 -10.40 6.66 0.99
C HIS A 330 -11.24 5.98 -0.10
N TYR A 331 -11.16 6.45 -1.35
CA TYR A 331 -11.95 5.94 -2.48
C TYR A 331 -11.12 5.07 -3.43
N VAL A 332 -9.96 4.58 -2.97
CA VAL A 332 -9.17 3.53 -3.64
C VAL A 332 -8.86 3.94 -5.10
N GLY A 333 -9.12 3.09 -6.08
CA GLY A 333 -8.79 3.36 -7.48
C GLY A 333 -9.52 4.56 -8.09
N LEU A 334 -10.59 5.06 -7.47
CA LEU A 334 -11.32 6.24 -7.94
C LEU A 334 -10.49 7.53 -7.81
N GLU A 335 -9.48 7.58 -6.93
CA GLU A 335 -8.66 8.78 -6.73
C GLU A 335 -7.30 8.73 -7.45
N LEU A 336 -7.01 7.63 -8.16
CA LEU A 336 -5.68 7.36 -8.73
C LEU A 336 -5.19 8.48 -9.67
N GLY A 337 -6.12 9.17 -10.33
CA GLY A 337 -5.83 10.30 -11.22
C GLY A 337 -4.98 11.39 -10.57
N ILE A 338 -5.04 11.57 -9.25
CA ILE A 338 -4.18 12.51 -8.51
C ILE A 338 -2.71 12.14 -8.63
N THR A 339 -2.36 10.85 -8.55
CA THR A 339 -0.97 10.40 -8.67
C THR A 339 -0.48 10.53 -10.11
N ILE A 340 -1.30 10.10 -11.07
CA ILE A 340 -0.98 10.20 -12.51
C ILE A 340 -0.69 11.66 -12.89
N ALA A 341 -1.56 12.59 -12.47
CA ALA A 341 -1.40 14.00 -12.76
C ALA A 341 -0.16 14.61 -12.05
N ASN A 342 0.10 14.27 -10.79
CA ASN A 342 1.30 14.76 -10.09
C ASN A 342 2.59 14.24 -10.73
N ALA A 343 2.65 12.96 -11.08
CA ALA A 343 3.82 12.35 -11.69
C ALA A 343 4.17 13.03 -13.02
N VAL A 344 3.21 13.13 -13.95
CA VAL A 344 3.47 13.58 -15.31
C VAL A 344 3.47 15.11 -15.45
N LEU A 345 2.65 15.83 -14.69
CA LEU A 345 2.50 17.29 -14.84
C LEU A 345 3.42 18.09 -13.91
N ARG A 346 3.83 17.50 -12.79
CA ARG A 346 4.67 18.17 -11.79
C ARG A 346 5.99 17.46 -11.50
N GLY A 347 6.17 16.21 -11.93
CA GLY A 347 7.36 15.45 -11.60
C GLY A 347 7.48 15.12 -10.11
N VAL A 348 6.35 15.00 -9.40
CA VAL A 348 6.35 14.68 -7.95
C VAL A 348 5.47 13.47 -7.64
N PRO A 349 5.87 12.59 -6.71
CA PRO A 349 5.02 11.49 -6.24
C PRO A 349 3.97 11.99 -5.23
N THR A 350 2.90 11.22 -5.05
CA THR A 350 1.95 11.39 -3.93
C THR A 350 2.42 10.67 -2.66
N GLY A 351 3.40 9.78 -2.80
CA GLY A 351 4.18 9.18 -1.71
C GLY A 351 5.24 8.29 -2.33
N ALA A 352 6.47 8.29 -1.82
CA ALA A 352 7.54 7.42 -2.32
C ALA A 352 8.53 7.10 -1.19
N PRO A 353 9.05 5.87 -1.11
CA PRO A 353 10.07 5.49 -0.16
C PRO A 353 11.30 6.42 -0.22
N LYS A 354 11.77 6.86 0.96
CA LYS A 354 12.97 7.70 1.11
C LYS A 354 14.16 6.90 1.67
N GLY A 355 13.89 5.72 2.20
CA GLY A 355 14.87 4.79 2.76
C GLY A 355 14.15 3.55 3.27
N PHE A 356 14.90 2.65 3.90
CA PHE A 356 14.36 1.41 4.47
C PHE A 356 14.27 1.54 5.99
N PHE A 357 13.05 1.75 6.49
CA PHE A 357 12.72 2.04 7.89
C PHE A 357 11.84 0.95 8.52
N GLY A 358 10.93 0.34 7.75
CA GLY A 358 10.05 -0.74 8.20
C GLY A 358 10.02 -1.91 7.22
N ASP A 359 9.81 -3.11 7.74
CA ASP A 359 9.74 -4.35 6.97
C ASP A 359 8.66 -5.29 7.51
N VAL A 360 8.06 -6.09 6.63
CA VAL A 360 6.99 -7.03 7.01
C VAL A 360 7.51 -8.45 6.95
N VAL A 361 7.65 -9.07 8.11
CA VAL A 361 8.27 -10.38 8.26
C VAL A 361 7.24 -11.48 8.40
N ALA A 362 7.52 -12.64 7.81
CA ALA A 362 6.68 -13.83 7.93
C ALA A 362 6.70 -14.37 9.37
N THR A 363 5.52 -14.53 9.96
CA THR A 363 5.33 -15.06 11.31
C THR A 363 4.42 -16.28 11.28
N ALA A 364 4.83 -17.39 11.90
CA ALA A 364 4.11 -18.65 11.83
C ALA A 364 2.72 -18.58 12.49
N LYS A 365 1.66 -18.97 11.77
CA LYS A 365 0.27 -19.08 12.28
C LYS A 365 0.06 -20.32 13.14
N LYS A 366 0.86 -21.36 12.91
CA LYS A 366 0.79 -22.68 13.54
C LYS A 366 2.20 -23.26 13.70
N ASP A 367 2.31 -24.39 14.39
CA ASP A 367 3.55 -25.16 14.35
C ASP A 367 3.75 -25.70 12.93
N LEU A 368 4.92 -25.41 12.36
CA LEU A 368 5.31 -25.81 11.01
C LEU A 368 6.44 -26.85 11.10
N LYS A 369 6.43 -27.80 10.16
CA LYS A 369 7.39 -28.91 10.08
C LYS A 369 8.34 -28.74 8.91
N ALA A 370 9.55 -29.28 9.06
CA ALA A 370 10.48 -29.39 7.95
C ALA A 370 9.81 -30.08 6.75
N GLY A 371 9.91 -29.46 5.57
CA GLY A 371 9.27 -29.93 4.34
C GLY A 371 7.86 -29.39 4.08
N ASP A 372 7.22 -28.72 5.06
CA ASP A 372 5.97 -27.98 4.81
C ASP A 372 6.22 -26.86 3.79
N GLU A 373 5.21 -26.56 2.96
CA GLU A 373 5.23 -25.44 2.02
C GLU A 373 4.51 -24.24 2.64
N LEU A 374 5.17 -23.08 2.61
CA LEU A 374 4.56 -21.81 2.97
C LEU A 374 3.67 -21.30 1.82
N ASP A 375 2.52 -20.76 2.18
CA ASP A 375 1.50 -20.24 1.26
C ASP A 375 1.42 -18.70 1.22
N GLY A 376 2.22 -18.03 2.05
CA GLY A 376 2.41 -16.59 2.07
C GLY A 376 1.20 -15.82 2.63
N GLU A 377 1.04 -14.58 2.16
CA GLU A 377 0.01 -13.65 2.63
C GLU A 377 -1.41 -14.25 2.57
N GLY A 378 -2.15 -14.10 3.67
CA GLY A 378 -3.54 -14.56 3.77
C GLY A 378 -3.73 -16.07 3.75
N GLY A 379 -2.65 -16.85 3.76
CA GLY A 379 -2.66 -18.31 3.77
C GLY A 379 -2.86 -18.91 5.16
N TYR A 380 -2.57 -20.20 5.27
CA TYR A 380 -2.69 -21.03 6.47
C TYR A 380 -1.41 -21.07 7.30
N THR A 381 -0.25 -20.74 6.72
CA THR A 381 1.05 -21.01 7.36
C THR A 381 1.64 -19.80 8.07
N VAL A 382 1.52 -18.62 7.49
CA VAL A 382 2.17 -17.39 7.97
C VAL A 382 1.28 -16.17 7.85
N TRP A 383 1.52 -15.16 8.68
CA TRP A 383 0.99 -13.79 8.55
C TRP A 383 2.14 -12.78 8.57
N GLY A 384 1.88 -11.56 8.10
CA GLY A 384 2.87 -10.49 8.03
C GLY A 384 2.90 -9.62 9.29
N LYS A 385 4.05 -9.60 9.98
CA LYS A 385 4.30 -8.72 11.14
C LYS A 385 5.19 -7.56 10.75
N LEU A 386 4.75 -6.33 10.97
CA LEU A 386 5.60 -5.15 10.79
C LEU A 386 6.65 -5.07 11.91
N ILE A 387 7.92 -4.90 11.56
CA ILE A 387 9.00 -4.57 12.50
C ILE A 387 9.91 -3.50 11.90
N SER A 388 10.81 -2.91 12.70
CA SER A 388 11.81 -2.00 12.15
C SER A 388 12.69 -2.72 11.13
N ALA A 389 13.08 -2.01 10.07
CA ALA A 389 13.97 -2.56 9.05
C ALA A 389 15.31 -3.00 9.65
N ARG A 390 15.82 -2.26 10.65
CA ARG A 390 17.03 -2.62 11.40
C ARG A 390 16.89 -4.00 12.04
N ALA A 391 15.81 -4.22 12.80
CA ALA A 391 15.58 -5.51 13.44
C ALA A 391 15.35 -6.65 12.43
N SER A 392 14.70 -6.38 11.30
CA SER A 392 14.53 -7.37 10.24
C SER A 392 15.89 -7.83 9.68
N VAL A 393 16.76 -6.88 9.32
CA VAL A 393 18.08 -7.19 8.76
C VAL A 393 18.98 -7.86 9.79
N GLU A 394 19.01 -7.38 11.04
CA GLU A 394 19.79 -8.00 12.14
C GLU A 394 19.37 -9.45 12.39
N ARG A 395 18.07 -9.77 12.26
CA ARG A 395 17.52 -11.11 12.46
C ARG A 395 17.58 -12.00 11.22
N GLY A 396 17.94 -11.45 10.05
CA GLY A 396 17.85 -12.14 8.77
C GLY A 396 16.42 -12.60 8.46
N ALA A 397 15.42 -11.82 8.90
CA ALA A 397 14.02 -12.21 8.82
C ALA A 397 13.56 -12.40 7.36
N LEU A 398 12.66 -13.36 7.14
CA LEU A 398 12.06 -13.63 5.84
C LEU A 398 10.92 -12.63 5.60
N PRO A 399 11.00 -11.78 4.56
CA PRO A 399 9.88 -10.92 4.19
C PRO A 399 8.65 -11.74 3.78
N ILE A 400 7.46 -11.35 4.21
CA ILE A 400 6.21 -12.09 3.93
C ILE A 400 5.97 -12.26 2.42
N ALA A 401 6.33 -11.26 1.62
CA ALA A 401 6.19 -11.30 0.16
C ALA A 401 7.07 -12.36 -0.54
N LEU A 402 8.06 -12.92 0.18
CA LEU A 402 8.90 -14.03 -0.30
C LEU A 402 8.45 -15.40 0.24
N ALA A 403 7.37 -15.46 1.03
CA ALA A 403 6.90 -16.69 1.67
C ALA A 403 5.86 -17.47 0.84
N HIS A 404 5.66 -17.12 -0.43
CA HIS A 404 4.72 -17.82 -1.31
C HIS A 404 5.39 -19.01 -2.00
N HIS A 405 4.85 -20.20 -1.80
CA HIS A 405 5.27 -21.45 -2.45
C HIS A 405 6.74 -21.82 -2.18
N VAL A 406 7.20 -21.59 -0.95
CA VAL A 406 8.57 -21.92 -0.53
C VAL A 406 8.56 -23.00 0.54
N LYS A 407 9.48 -23.96 0.45
CA LYS A 407 9.55 -25.08 1.40
C LYS A 407 10.36 -24.74 2.62
N LEU A 408 9.96 -25.28 3.77
CA LEU A 408 10.72 -25.16 5.01
C LEU A 408 11.85 -26.18 5.10
N ARG A 409 12.99 -25.72 5.62
CA ARG A 409 14.19 -26.53 5.91
C ARG A 409 14.15 -27.18 7.28
N ARG A 410 13.44 -26.59 8.24
CA ARG A 410 13.36 -27.05 9.63
C ARG A 410 12.00 -26.73 10.26
N ASP A 411 11.73 -27.36 11.39
CA ASP A 411 10.54 -27.08 12.22
C ASP A 411 10.57 -25.64 12.76
N ILE A 412 9.43 -24.97 12.74
CA ILE A 412 9.24 -23.60 13.25
C ILE A 412 8.01 -23.59 14.17
N PRO A 413 8.11 -23.13 15.43
CA PRO A 413 6.95 -23.09 16.34
C PRO A 413 5.99 -21.94 15.98
N LYS A 414 4.71 -22.10 16.33
CA LYS A 414 3.69 -21.04 16.21
C LYS A 414 4.18 -19.72 16.83
N GLY A 415 3.97 -18.61 16.12
CA GLY A 415 4.32 -17.27 16.57
C GLY A 415 5.78 -16.87 16.36
N ALA A 416 6.66 -17.78 15.92
CA ALA A 416 8.03 -17.42 15.58
C ALA A 416 8.10 -16.64 14.26
N VAL A 417 8.99 -15.66 14.21
CA VAL A 417 9.39 -14.97 12.97
C VAL A 417 10.33 -15.88 12.20
N LEU A 418 10.01 -16.13 10.93
CA LEU A 418 10.84 -16.92 10.03
C LEU A 418 12.04 -16.09 9.54
N THR A 419 13.12 -16.77 9.22
CA THR A 419 14.36 -16.23 8.65
C THR A 419 14.59 -16.76 7.25
N ARG A 420 15.44 -16.10 6.47
CA ARG A 420 15.80 -16.57 5.12
C ARG A 420 16.42 -17.98 5.13
N ASP A 421 17.12 -18.32 6.21
CA ASP A 421 17.75 -19.64 6.38
C ASP A 421 16.73 -20.75 6.69
N ASP A 422 15.47 -20.40 6.99
CA ASP A 422 14.41 -21.38 7.27
C ASP A 422 13.79 -21.95 5.98
N VAL A 423 14.02 -21.32 4.82
CA VAL A 423 13.30 -21.63 3.58
C VAL A 423 14.22 -21.97 2.41
N GLU A 424 13.64 -22.66 1.43
CA GLU A 424 14.27 -22.91 0.13
C GLU A 424 13.84 -21.84 -0.88
N LEU A 425 14.74 -20.88 -1.14
CA LEU A 425 14.60 -19.91 -2.22
C LEU A 425 15.41 -20.38 -3.43
N ASP A 426 14.77 -20.55 -4.58
CA ASP A 426 15.41 -20.96 -5.83
C ASP A 426 15.81 -19.76 -6.71
N ASP A 427 16.35 -20.05 -7.89
CA ASP A 427 16.83 -19.03 -8.84
C ASP A 427 15.72 -18.07 -9.33
N SER A 428 14.44 -18.44 -9.19
CA SER A 428 13.33 -17.55 -9.59
C SER A 428 13.26 -16.29 -8.72
N PHE A 429 13.85 -16.31 -7.52
CA PHE A 429 13.91 -15.17 -6.61
C PHE A 429 15.14 -14.27 -6.84
N ALA A 430 16.08 -14.64 -7.71
CA ALA A 430 17.38 -13.98 -7.83
C ALA A 430 17.28 -12.45 -8.05
N GLN A 431 16.43 -12.00 -8.97
CA GLN A 431 16.23 -10.56 -9.25
C GLN A 431 15.70 -9.81 -8.03
N VAL A 432 14.75 -10.43 -7.31
CA VAL A 432 14.13 -9.80 -6.13
C VAL A 432 15.11 -9.79 -4.96
N LEU A 433 15.93 -10.83 -4.80
CA LEU A 433 16.97 -10.88 -3.77
C LEU A 433 18.10 -9.87 -4.02
N GLU A 434 18.48 -9.64 -5.28
CA GLU A 434 19.43 -8.59 -5.64
C GLU A 434 18.90 -7.20 -5.24
N LEU A 435 17.67 -6.86 -5.67
CA LEU A 435 17.03 -5.61 -5.29
C LEU A 435 16.80 -5.50 -3.78
N ARG A 436 16.52 -6.61 -3.11
CA ARG A 436 16.35 -6.64 -1.65
C ARG A 436 17.65 -6.26 -0.97
N ALA A 437 18.80 -6.76 -1.44
CA ALA A 437 20.10 -6.36 -0.91
C ALA A 437 20.36 -4.85 -1.13
N GLU A 438 19.93 -4.27 -2.25
CA GLU A 438 19.98 -2.81 -2.46
C GLU A 438 19.10 -2.04 -1.48
N ALA A 439 17.87 -2.50 -1.24
CA ALA A 439 16.98 -1.90 -0.25
C ALA A 439 17.56 -1.97 1.17
N GLU A 440 18.17 -3.09 1.54
CA GLU A 440 18.85 -3.28 2.83
C GLU A 440 20.08 -2.35 2.98
N GLN A 441 20.76 -1.99 1.89
CA GLN A 441 21.84 -0.97 1.93
C GLN A 441 21.33 0.45 2.18
N LEU A 442 20.03 0.69 1.95
CA LEU A 442 19.34 1.95 2.23
C LEU A 442 18.73 2.00 3.64
N LEU A 443 19.13 1.09 4.54
CA LEU A 443 18.85 1.20 5.96
C LEU A 443 19.21 2.60 6.46
N ALA A 444 18.25 3.23 7.13
CA ALA A 444 18.49 4.50 7.79
C ALA A 444 19.64 4.33 8.80
N ARG A 445 20.65 5.21 8.71
CA ARG A 445 21.69 5.31 9.75
C ARG A 445 21.17 6.28 10.81
N ASP A 446 21.22 5.85 12.07
CA ASP A 446 20.78 6.59 13.25
C ASP A 446 21.35 8.01 13.35
#